data_AF-A0AAW3F9T6-F1
#
_entry.id   AF-A0AAW3F9T6-F1
#
_cell.length_a   1.000
_cell.length_b   1.000
_cell.length_c   1.000
_cell.angle_alpha   90.00
_cell.angle_beta   90.00
_cell.angle_gamma   90.00
#
_symmetry.space_group_name_H-M   'P 1'
#
loop_
_entity.id
_entity.type
_entity.pdbx_description
1 polymer ?
#
loop_
_entity_poly.entity_id
_entity_poly.type
_entity_poly.pdbx_seq_one_letter_code
_entity_poly.pdbx_strand_id
1 'polypeptide(L)'
;MTRPAIKLLRLLAAAPVAALLGLNAGCATTPGTLVGQFDFQYSASGASEVRPYQVFDDGSQTFLQFDHPLPASAQVFINVPSGRLPQVISRTGELVSVPSIADGLTIVVGDARASVVYRGKSHATRYDVGGSPAAAPSDPQTTATPTAVPDTAIASVPISSTEPQAARTGQGAVASAAPATAPGAGGPMRPTLLSAFGIERIESGPDGATRLIFATQPDPTLMVADQRGYPLDPVWLASEKALVVRPVDRLRITTPEFSFEIARVSGIVYRYDPTLGLKKVFDDRGSTYFSFDHAPRRLKITDEHGRGRGSRRGAYYRYRGTRDRYVVTLDGTTFDVTRAPVVRFYARERS
;
A
#
# COMPACT_ATOMS: atom_id res chain seq x y z
N MET A 1 61.95 -31.35 2.00
CA MET A 1 62.27 -32.38 0.98
C MET A 1 61.58 -33.65 1.46
N THR A 2 60.48 -34.16 0.91
CA THR A 2 60.18 -34.61 -0.47
C THR A 2 58.65 -34.81 -0.61
N ARG A 3 58.10 -34.58 -1.81
CA ARG A 3 56.68 -34.79 -2.19
C ARG A 3 56.34 -36.29 -2.37
N PRO A 4 55.06 -36.65 -2.38
CA PRO A 4 54.52 -37.55 -3.41
C PRO A 4 53.41 -36.84 -4.20
N ALA A 5 53.55 -36.63 -5.51
CA ALA A 5 53.46 -37.60 -6.62
C ALA A 5 52.01 -37.84 -7.06
N ILE A 6 51.69 -37.12 -8.14
CA ILE A 6 50.52 -37.15 -9.01
C ILE A 6 50.35 -38.56 -9.62
N LYS A 7 49.13 -39.12 -9.57
CA LYS A 7 48.71 -40.17 -10.50
C LYS A 7 47.73 -39.58 -11.52
N LEU A 8 48.25 -39.43 -12.73
CA LEU A 8 47.56 -39.17 -13.97
C LEU A 8 46.96 -40.50 -14.45
N LEU A 9 45.66 -40.56 -14.78
CA LEU A 9 45.15 -41.59 -15.68
C LEU A 9 44.23 -40.97 -16.74
N ARG A 10 44.63 -41.23 -17.98
CA ARG A 10 44.03 -40.87 -19.27
C ARG A 10 42.72 -41.67 -19.46
N LEU A 11 41.60 -41.04 -19.86
CA LEU A 11 41.18 -40.66 -21.23
C LEU A 11 40.44 -41.81 -21.94
N LEU A 12 39.13 -41.65 -22.12
CA LEU A 12 38.38 -42.27 -23.22
C LEU A 12 37.29 -41.30 -23.67
N ALA A 13 37.29 -41.05 -24.97
CA ALA A 13 36.47 -40.10 -25.69
C ALA A 13 35.10 -40.69 -26.06
N ALA A 14 34.08 -39.85 -26.11
CA ALA A 14 32.90 -40.04 -26.95
C ALA A 14 32.40 -38.67 -27.44
N ALA A 15 32.20 -38.60 -28.75
CA ALA A 15 31.91 -37.42 -29.57
C ALA A 15 30.45 -36.93 -29.41
N PRO A 16 30.07 -35.78 -30.01
CA PRO A 16 28.99 -34.92 -29.52
C PRO A 16 27.63 -35.28 -30.12
N VAL A 17 26.58 -35.27 -29.29
CA VAL A 17 25.19 -35.18 -29.76
C VAL A 17 24.76 -33.72 -29.68
N ALA A 18 24.71 -33.08 -30.86
CA ALA A 18 24.07 -31.80 -31.05
C ALA A 18 22.55 -31.97 -30.88
N ALA A 19 22.03 -31.60 -29.72
CA ALA A 19 20.61 -31.36 -29.54
C ALA A 19 20.34 -29.85 -29.67
N LEU A 20 19.81 -29.45 -30.82
CA LEU A 20 19.05 -28.21 -30.98
C LEU A 20 17.88 -28.24 -30.00
N LEU A 21 18.00 -27.55 -28.87
CA LEU A 21 16.86 -27.12 -28.08
C LEU A 21 16.68 -25.62 -28.33
N GLY A 22 15.67 -25.34 -29.14
CA GLY A 22 15.27 -24.00 -29.51
C GLY A 22 14.99 -23.14 -28.27
N LEU A 23 15.34 -21.88 -28.41
CA LEU A 23 14.91 -20.81 -27.51
C LEU A 23 13.39 -20.86 -27.35
N ASN A 24 12.94 -21.13 -26.13
CA ASN A 24 11.83 -20.37 -25.59
C ASN A 24 12.37 -19.64 -24.36
N ALA A 25 13.04 -18.51 -24.65
CA ALA A 25 13.07 -17.40 -23.71
C ALA A 25 11.63 -16.89 -23.59
N GLY A 26 10.79 -17.63 -22.86
CA GLY A 26 9.59 -17.08 -22.30
C GLY A 26 10.04 -15.95 -21.41
N CYS A 27 9.91 -14.71 -21.88
CA CYS A 27 9.90 -13.53 -21.04
C CYS A 27 8.90 -13.83 -19.92
N ALA A 28 9.41 -14.25 -18.76
CA ALA A 28 8.69 -14.15 -17.51
C ALA A 28 8.49 -12.64 -17.30
N THR A 29 7.36 -12.17 -17.83
CA THR A 29 6.75 -10.91 -17.43
C THR A 29 6.64 -11.03 -15.93
N THR A 30 7.44 -10.26 -15.21
CA THR A 30 7.36 -10.18 -13.76
C THR A 30 5.89 -9.89 -13.43
N PRO A 31 5.16 -10.80 -12.76
CA PRO A 31 3.79 -10.51 -12.38
C PRO A 31 3.84 -9.25 -11.51
N GLY A 32 2.94 -8.31 -11.77
CA GLY A 32 2.74 -7.18 -10.89
C GLY A 32 2.55 -7.67 -9.46
N THR A 33 3.05 -6.90 -8.49
CA THR A 33 2.98 -7.26 -7.08
C THR A 33 1.55 -7.11 -6.59
N LEU A 34 0.70 -8.07 -6.97
CA LEU A 34 -0.59 -8.31 -6.34
C LEU A 34 -0.31 -8.87 -4.95
N VAL A 35 -0.64 -8.10 -3.91
CA VAL A 35 -0.58 -8.60 -2.53
C VAL A 35 -2.00 -8.96 -2.12
N GLY A 36 -2.38 -10.21 -2.33
CA GLY A 36 -3.79 -10.60 -2.30
C GLY A 36 -4.52 -10.03 -3.51
N GLN A 37 -5.59 -9.25 -3.26
CA GLN A 37 -6.35 -8.56 -4.32
C GLN A 37 -5.91 -7.10 -4.51
N PHE A 38 -4.95 -6.63 -3.70
CA PHE A 38 -4.48 -5.26 -3.80
C PHE A 38 -3.41 -5.13 -4.87
N ASP A 39 -3.55 -4.11 -5.72
CA ASP A 39 -2.59 -3.74 -6.73
C ASP A 39 -1.87 -2.45 -6.35
N PHE A 40 -0.54 -2.53 -6.26
CA PHE A 40 0.34 -1.43 -5.87
C PHE A 40 1.09 -0.82 -7.05
N GLN A 41 0.73 -1.16 -8.29
CA GLN A 41 1.42 -0.71 -9.50
C GLN A 41 1.09 0.74 -9.86
N TYR A 42 1.03 1.65 -8.89
CA TYR A 42 0.82 3.07 -9.11
C TYR A 42 2.09 3.89 -8.95
N SER A 43 2.14 5.02 -9.66
CA SER A 43 3.18 6.03 -9.51
C SER A 43 2.55 7.40 -9.31
N ALA A 44 2.95 8.09 -8.24
CA ALA A 44 2.53 9.45 -7.96
C ALA A 44 3.65 10.46 -8.29
N SER A 45 3.28 11.63 -8.77
CA SER A 45 4.17 12.73 -9.12
C SER A 45 3.46 14.09 -8.96
N GLY A 46 4.21 15.20 -8.97
CA GLY A 46 3.65 16.54 -8.77
C GLY A 46 4.06 17.15 -7.42
N ALA A 47 3.34 18.18 -6.99
CA ALA A 47 3.62 18.97 -5.79
C ALA A 47 3.59 18.10 -4.53
N SER A 48 4.63 18.23 -3.69
CA SER A 48 4.81 17.39 -2.50
C SER A 48 3.65 17.50 -1.51
N GLU A 49 3.08 18.69 -1.31
CA GLU A 49 1.99 18.91 -0.35
C GLU A 49 0.68 18.18 -0.68
N VAL A 50 0.52 17.66 -1.91
CA VAL A 50 -0.67 16.93 -2.38
C VAL A 50 -0.34 15.61 -3.04
N ARG A 51 0.92 15.16 -2.93
CA ARG A 51 1.38 13.93 -3.58
C ARG A 51 1.27 12.77 -2.59
N PRO A 52 0.44 11.75 -2.87
CA PRO A 52 0.38 10.57 -2.02
C PRO A 52 1.73 9.85 -2.09
N TYR A 53 2.25 9.40 -0.95
CA TYR A 53 3.47 8.61 -0.91
C TYR A 53 3.20 7.15 -1.29
N GLN A 54 1.97 6.67 -1.12
CA GLN A 54 1.55 5.34 -1.53
C GLN A 54 0.17 5.38 -2.17
N VAL A 55 0.03 4.62 -3.26
CA VAL A 55 -1.24 4.41 -3.95
C VAL A 55 -1.39 2.94 -4.26
N PHE A 56 -2.59 2.42 -4.04
CA PHE A 56 -2.99 1.06 -4.39
C PHE A 56 -4.48 0.99 -4.60
N ASP A 57 -4.95 -0.05 -5.28
CA ASP A 57 -6.37 -0.35 -5.42
C ASP A 57 -6.67 -1.76 -4.93
N ASP A 58 -7.94 -2.07 -4.65
CA ASP A 58 -8.41 -3.42 -4.27
C ASP A 58 -9.24 -4.10 -5.37
N GLY A 59 -9.16 -3.61 -6.61
CA GLY A 59 -10.03 -3.98 -7.72
C GLY A 59 -11.39 -3.27 -7.75
N SER A 60 -11.72 -2.47 -6.74
CA SER A 60 -12.98 -1.70 -6.69
C SER A 60 -12.79 -0.21 -6.41
N GLN A 61 -11.88 0.16 -5.50
CA GLN A 61 -11.59 1.54 -5.14
C GLN A 61 -10.08 1.80 -5.06
N THR A 62 -9.68 3.05 -5.28
CA THR A 62 -8.29 3.46 -5.17
C THR A 62 -8.04 4.12 -3.81
N PHE A 63 -6.98 3.71 -3.14
CA PHE A 63 -6.53 4.28 -1.87
C PHE A 63 -5.29 5.15 -2.10
N LEU A 64 -5.33 6.35 -1.54
CA LEU A 64 -4.30 7.36 -1.61
C LEU A 64 -3.82 7.63 -0.18
N GLN A 65 -2.56 7.31 0.12
CA GLN A 65 -1.97 7.53 1.43
C GLN A 65 -1.00 8.72 1.38
N PHE A 66 -1.20 9.67 2.29
CA PHE A 66 -0.45 10.92 2.40
C PHE A 66 0.34 10.96 3.71
N ASP A 67 1.42 11.73 3.74
CA ASP A 67 2.26 11.97 4.93
C ASP A 67 1.62 12.96 5.92
N HIS A 68 0.52 13.60 5.51
CA HIS A 68 -0.33 14.44 6.33
C HIS A 68 -1.78 14.31 5.89
N PRO A 69 -2.76 14.62 6.77
CA PRO A 69 -4.16 14.68 6.37
C PRO A 69 -4.38 15.69 5.24
N LEU A 70 -5.04 15.26 4.16
CA LEU A 70 -5.44 16.16 3.08
C LEU A 70 -6.48 17.18 3.58
N PRO A 71 -6.36 18.47 3.24
CA PRO A 71 -7.34 19.46 3.64
C PRO A 71 -8.72 19.20 3.00
N ALA A 72 -9.76 19.77 3.61
CA ALA A 72 -11.14 19.62 3.12
C ALA A 72 -11.35 20.17 1.68
N SER A 73 -10.53 21.15 1.27
CA SER A 73 -10.52 21.72 -0.08
C SER A 73 -9.92 20.81 -1.15
N ALA A 74 -9.35 19.65 -0.77
CA ALA A 74 -8.79 18.70 -1.72
C ALA A 74 -9.85 18.10 -2.63
N GLN A 75 -9.56 18.11 -3.93
CA GLN A 75 -10.36 17.51 -4.98
C GLN A 75 -9.56 16.42 -5.67
N VAL A 76 -10.20 15.27 -5.92
CA VAL A 76 -9.62 14.19 -6.70
C VAL A 76 -10.44 14.02 -7.97
N PHE A 77 -9.75 13.83 -9.08
CA PHE A 77 -10.34 13.63 -10.39
C PHE A 77 -9.82 12.34 -10.99
N ILE A 78 -10.69 11.61 -11.70
CA ILE A 78 -10.27 10.57 -12.64
C ILE A 78 -9.93 11.24 -13.98
N ASN A 79 -8.79 10.87 -14.56
CA ASN A 79 -8.40 11.31 -15.90
C ASN A 79 -9.07 10.39 -16.92
N VAL A 80 -9.91 10.97 -17.78
CA VAL A 80 -10.62 10.29 -18.86
C VAL A 80 -10.24 10.91 -20.21
N PRO A 81 -10.42 10.21 -21.34
CA PRO A 81 -10.09 10.79 -22.65
C PRO A 81 -10.81 12.13 -22.93
N SER A 82 -12.04 12.29 -22.42
CA SER A 82 -12.85 13.51 -22.56
C SER A 82 -12.50 14.62 -21.56
N GLY A 83 -11.55 14.41 -20.64
CA GLY A 83 -11.16 15.40 -19.63
C GLY A 83 -10.95 14.81 -18.23
N ARG A 84 -11.53 15.45 -17.22
CA ARG A 84 -11.40 15.07 -15.81
C ARG A 84 -12.77 14.94 -15.16
N LEU A 85 -13.01 13.82 -14.50
CA LEU A 85 -14.25 13.56 -13.77
C LEU A 85 -14.00 13.74 -12.27
N PRO A 86 -14.67 14.68 -11.59
CA PRO A 86 -14.52 14.84 -10.14
C PRO A 86 -14.99 13.59 -9.41
N GLN A 87 -14.34 13.28 -8.29
CA GLN A 87 -14.65 12.14 -7.44
C GLN A 87 -15.06 12.61 -6.05
N VAL A 88 -16.10 11.99 -5.51
CA VAL A 88 -16.44 12.11 -4.09
C VAL A 88 -15.48 11.21 -3.33
N ILE A 89 -14.73 11.78 -2.38
CA ILE A 89 -13.71 11.05 -1.64
C ILE A 89 -14.07 10.92 -0.17
N SER A 90 -13.73 9.77 0.41
CA SER A 90 -13.79 9.53 1.85
C SER A 90 -12.41 9.73 2.46
N ARG A 91 -12.34 10.41 3.61
CA ARG A 91 -11.07 10.71 4.31
C ARG A 91 -11.07 10.05 5.68
N THR A 92 -9.99 9.36 6.00
CA THR A 92 -9.76 8.76 7.32
C THR A 92 -8.30 9.02 7.70
N GLY A 93 -8.07 10.11 8.43
CA GLY A 93 -6.72 10.60 8.73
C GLY A 93 -5.93 10.94 7.46
N GLU A 94 -4.81 10.26 7.28
CA GLU A 94 -3.88 10.36 6.15
C GLU A 94 -4.30 9.57 4.91
N LEU A 95 -5.35 8.76 5.03
CA LEU A 95 -5.84 7.92 3.96
C LEU A 95 -7.06 8.55 3.30
N VAL A 96 -7.03 8.58 1.98
CA VAL A 96 -8.16 8.98 1.15
C VAL A 96 -8.58 7.80 0.27
N SER A 97 -9.87 7.50 0.27
CA SER A 97 -10.46 6.48 -0.59
C SER A 97 -11.23 7.14 -1.73
N VAL A 98 -10.98 6.68 -2.95
CA VAL A 98 -11.62 7.11 -4.19
C VAL A 98 -12.47 5.94 -4.67
N PRO A 99 -13.80 6.08 -4.83
CA PRO A 99 -14.73 4.97 -5.08
C PRO A 99 -14.71 4.49 -6.53
N SER A 100 -13.52 4.34 -7.10
CA SER A 100 -13.28 3.91 -8.48
C SER A 100 -11.81 3.51 -8.65
N ILE A 101 -11.56 2.64 -9.61
CA ILE A 101 -10.23 2.33 -10.14
C ILE A 101 -9.99 3.10 -11.44
N ALA A 102 -8.82 3.68 -11.60
CA ALA A 102 -8.47 4.42 -12.81
C ALA A 102 -6.99 4.32 -13.14
N ASP A 103 -6.69 4.33 -14.45
CA ASP A 103 -5.31 4.37 -14.94
C ASP A 103 -4.63 5.72 -14.64
N GLY A 104 -5.42 6.77 -14.39
CA GLY A 104 -4.91 8.09 -14.04
C GLY A 104 -5.84 8.84 -13.10
N LEU A 105 -5.27 9.44 -12.04
CA LEU A 105 -5.95 10.38 -11.16
C LEU A 105 -5.18 11.71 -11.13
N THR A 106 -5.91 12.79 -10.88
CA THR A 106 -5.36 14.11 -10.56
C THR A 106 -5.88 14.55 -9.21
N ILE A 107 -4.99 15.00 -8.32
CA ILE A 107 -5.32 15.53 -7.00
C ILE A 107 -4.99 17.02 -7.01
N VAL A 108 -5.90 17.86 -6.51
CA VAL A 108 -5.78 19.33 -6.52
C VAL A 108 -6.12 19.88 -5.14
N VAL A 109 -5.26 20.76 -4.61
CA VAL A 109 -5.53 21.60 -3.43
C VAL A 109 -5.07 23.01 -3.76
N GLY A 110 -6.01 23.94 -3.95
CA GLY A 110 -5.68 25.28 -4.45
C GLY A 110 -4.92 25.18 -5.79
N ASP A 111 -3.70 25.71 -5.82
CA ASP A 111 -2.82 25.65 -6.99
C ASP A 111 -1.93 24.39 -7.04
N ALA A 112 -1.81 23.67 -5.93
CA ALA A 112 -0.99 22.47 -5.83
C ALA A 112 -1.66 21.30 -6.56
N ARG A 113 -0.87 20.54 -7.34
CA ARG A 113 -1.36 19.42 -8.14
C ARG A 113 -0.45 18.20 -8.06
N ALA A 114 -1.06 17.03 -7.89
CA ALA A 114 -0.40 15.74 -8.06
C ALA A 114 -1.12 14.89 -9.11
N SER A 115 -0.34 14.07 -9.81
CA SER A 115 -0.83 13.08 -10.77
C SER A 115 -0.42 11.69 -10.31
N VAL A 116 -1.40 10.81 -10.30
CA VAL A 116 -1.24 9.38 -10.03
C VAL A 116 -1.50 8.64 -11.34
N VAL A 117 -0.61 7.72 -11.69
CA VAL A 117 -0.69 6.93 -12.92
C VAL A 117 -0.46 5.47 -12.58
N TYR A 118 -1.40 4.63 -12.95
CA TYR A 118 -1.28 3.18 -12.90
C TYR A 118 -0.26 2.71 -13.95
N ARG A 119 0.57 1.75 -13.58
CA ARG A 119 1.71 1.20 -14.33
C ARG A 119 1.55 -0.29 -14.61
N GLY A 120 0.47 -0.90 -14.14
CA GLY A 120 0.13 -2.28 -14.44
C GLY A 120 -0.50 -2.45 -15.81
N LYS A 121 -1.19 -3.58 -16.00
CA LYS A 121 -1.98 -3.81 -17.21
C LYS A 121 -3.28 -3.03 -17.06
N SER A 122 -3.48 -2.00 -17.87
CA SER A 122 -4.62 -1.07 -17.83
C SER A 122 -5.90 -1.69 -17.27
N HIS A 123 -6.49 -1.01 -16.29
CA HIS A 123 -7.80 -1.38 -15.79
C HIS A 123 -8.82 -1.21 -16.92
N ALA A 124 -9.68 -2.21 -17.14
CA ALA A 124 -10.87 -2.03 -17.97
C ALA A 124 -11.74 -0.97 -17.28
N THR A 125 -11.63 0.27 -17.74
CA THR A 125 -12.06 1.41 -16.94
C THR A 125 -13.58 1.38 -16.78
N ARG A 126 -14.06 1.17 -15.54
CA ARG A 126 -15.48 1.27 -15.21
C ARG A 126 -15.72 2.67 -14.66
N TYR A 127 -16.30 3.53 -15.49
CA TYR A 127 -16.70 4.88 -15.10
C TYR A 127 -18.14 4.84 -14.59
N ASP A 128 -18.33 4.80 -13.27
CA ASP A 128 -19.66 5.06 -12.71
C ASP A 128 -19.90 6.58 -12.69
N VAL A 129 -20.46 7.10 -13.77
CA VAL A 129 -21.01 8.45 -13.81
C VAL A 129 -22.37 8.39 -13.12
N GLY A 130 -22.42 8.81 -11.85
CA GLY A 130 -23.66 8.91 -11.10
C GLY A 130 -24.70 9.82 -11.78
N GLY A 131 -25.82 9.22 -12.17
CA GLY A 131 -27.18 9.80 -12.18
C GLY A 131 -27.52 10.92 -13.17
N SER A 132 -28.19 10.56 -14.27
CA SER A 132 -29.19 11.44 -14.92
C SER A 132 -30.30 10.61 -15.57
N PRO A 133 -31.59 10.95 -15.40
CA PRO A 133 -32.71 10.11 -15.85
C PRO A 133 -32.99 10.37 -17.33
N ALA A 134 -32.79 9.36 -18.18
CA ALA A 134 -33.17 9.44 -19.58
C ALA A 134 -34.38 8.54 -19.85
N ALA A 135 -35.37 9.18 -20.47
CA ALA A 135 -36.69 8.69 -20.81
C ALA A 135 -36.69 7.43 -21.69
N ALA A 136 -37.82 6.72 -21.59
CA ALA A 136 -38.22 5.55 -22.36
C ALA A 136 -38.07 5.74 -23.89
N PRO A 137 -37.92 4.63 -24.62
CA PRO A 137 -38.96 4.32 -25.58
C PRO A 137 -39.50 2.89 -25.45
N SER A 138 -40.73 2.77 -25.94
CA SER A 138 -41.68 1.67 -25.77
C SER A 138 -41.25 0.30 -26.32
N ASP A 139 -41.73 -0.70 -25.58
CA ASP A 139 -41.86 -2.15 -25.82
C ASP A 139 -42.58 -2.52 -27.15
N PRO A 140 -42.54 -3.78 -27.66
CA PRO A 140 -43.06 -4.95 -26.90
C PRO A 140 -42.37 -6.33 -27.04
N GLN A 141 -42.34 -7.05 -25.90
CA GLN A 141 -42.56 -8.50 -25.62
C GLN A 141 -41.74 -9.56 -26.41
N THR A 142 -41.19 -10.63 -25.81
CA THR A 142 -41.86 -11.63 -24.95
C THR A 142 -40.88 -12.37 -24.01
N THR A 143 -41.42 -12.72 -22.85
CA THR A 143 -40.95 -13.44 -21.66
C THR A 143 -40.00 -14.64 -21.78
N ALA A 144 -38.98 -14.68 -20.91
CA ALA A 144 -38.68 -15.82 -20.01
C ALA A 144 -37.70 -15.41 -18.90
N THR A 145 -38.07 -15.64 -17.64
CA THR A 145 -37.22 -15.56 -16.41
C THR A 145 -36.83 -17.00 -16.03
N PRO A 146 -35.62 -17.27 -15.50
CA PRO A 146 -35.47 -17.28 -14.04
C PRO A 146 -34.11 -16.79 -13.48
N THR A 147 -34.22 -16.16 -12.30
CA THR A 147 -33.33 -16.21 -11.12
C THR A 147 -31.90 -15.68 -11.21
N ALA A 148 -31.72 -14.43 -10.76
CA ALA A 148 -30.44 -13.80 -10.47
C ALA A 148 -29.98 -14.07 -9.02
N VAL A 149 -28.70 -14.42 -8.87
CA VAL A 149 -27.92 -14.32 -7.63
C VAL A 149 -27.10 -13.04 -7.73
N PRO A 150 -27.22 -12.05 -6.83
CA PRO A 150 -26.35 -10.88 -6.87
C PRO A 150 -25.05 -11.17 -6.12
N ASP A 151 -24.00 -11.37 -6.90
CA ASP A 151 -22.60 -11.35 -6.48
C ASP A 151 -22.24 -9.90 -6.08
N THR A 152 -21.97 -9.67 -4.79
CA THR A 152 -21.69 -8.33 -4.24
C THR A 152 -20.23 -8.24 -3.81
N ALA A 153 -19.46 -7.46 -4.56
CA ALA A 153 -18.07 -7.11 -4.29
C ALA A 153 -17.98 -6.14 -3.09
N ILE A 154 -17.04 -6.37 -2.15
CA ILE A 154 -16.85 -5.55 -0.95
C ILE A 154 -15.37 -5.17 -0.76
N ALA A 155 -15.18 -3.87 -0.52
CA ALA A 155 -13.95 -3.11 -0.49
C ALA A 155 -13.29 -3.05 0.90
N SER A 156 -11.98 -2.78 0.94
CA SER A 156 -11.13 -2.88 2.13
C SER A 156 -10.78 -1.51 2.78
N VAL A 157 -10.31 -1.48 4.03
CA VAL A 157 -9.87 -0.26 4.77
C VAL A 157 -8.53 -0.50 5.50
N PRO A 158 -7.47 0.30 5.25
CA PRO A 158 -6.24 0.36 6.05
C PRO A 158 -6.39 1.18 7.34
N ILE A 159 -5.69 0.79 8.41
CA ILE A 159 -5.51 1.59 9.64
C ILE A 159 -4.03 1.81 9.98
N SER A 160 -3.66 3.06 10.30
CA SER A 160 -2.30 3.52 10.60
C SER A 160 -1.82 3.10 12.00
N SER A 161 -0.55 2.72 12.08
CA SER A 161 0.21 2.49 13.31
C SER A 161 0.85 3.79 13.79
N THR A 162 0.83 4.08 15.10
CA THR A 162 1.47 5.28 15.68
C THR A 162 2.22 4.87 16.95
N GLU A 163 3.51 5.20 16.99
CA GLU A 163 4.42 5.03 18.11
C GLU A 163 4.20 6.17 19.15
N PRO A 164 4.43 5.97 20.47
CA PRO A 164 4.03 6.93 21.49
C PRO A 164 5.07 8.05 21.68
N GLN A 165 4.62 9.32 21.61
CA GLN A 165 5.42 10.48 22.00
C GLN A 165 4.95 11.01 23.36
N ALA A 166 5.91 11.19 24.26
CA ALA A 166 5.73 11.47 25.69
C ALA A 166 5.06 12.83 25.99
N ALA A 167 4.35 12.83 27.12
CA ALA A 167 3.52 13.89 27.67
C ALA A 167 4.25 15.24 27.92
N ARG A 168 3.52 16.34 27.67
CA ARG A 168 3.60 17.56 28.48
C ARG A 168 2.21 18.07 28.80
N THR A 169 1.98 18.19 30.11
CA THR A 169 0.84 18.78 30.79
C THR A 169 0.78 20.29 30.59
N GLY A 170 -0.43 20.82 30.46
CA GLY A 170 -0.73 22.26 30.45
C GLY A 170 -2.23 22.49 30.34
N GLN A 171 -2.92 22.49 31.48
CA GLN A 171 -4.34 22.77 31.65
C GLN A 171 -4.69 24.21 31.24
N GLY A 172 -5.85 24.35 30.59
CA GLY A 172 -6.53 25.62 30.35
C GLY A 172 -7.96 25.34 29.91
N ALA A 173 -8.83 25.04 30.88
CA ALA A 173 -10.25 24.79 30.68
C ALA A 173 -11.01 26.10 30.42
N VAL A 174 -11.85 26.12 29.38
CA VAL A 174 -13.02 27.00 29.31
C VAL A 174 -14.20 26.27 28.67
N ALA A 175 -15.21 26.08 29.51
CA ALA A 175 -16.65 26.01 29.28
C ALA A 175 -17.21 25.30 28.03
N SER A 176 -17.81 24.15 28.34
CA SER A 176 -18.86 23.44 27.62
C SER A 176 -20.00 24.36 27.16
N ALA A 177 -20.29 24.35 25.85
CA ALA A 177 -21.56 24.78 25.29
C ALA A 177 -22.16 23.60 24.51
N ALA A 178 -23.40 23.26 24.85
CA ALA A 178 -24.14 22.10 24.37
C ALA A 178 -24.21 22.01 22.83
N PRO A 179 -24.05 20.82 22.23
CA PRO A 179 -24.23 20.66 20.80
C PRO A 179 -25.73 20.71 20.45
N ALA A 180 -26.08 21.64 19.57
CA ALA A 180 -27.35 21.66 18.88
C ALA A 180 -27.51 20.40 18.03
N THR A 181 -28.66 19.76 18.19
CA THR A 181 -29.14 18.60 17.45
C THR A 181 -29.09 18.85 15.93
N ALA A 182 -28.20 18.16 15.22
CA ALA A 182 -28.24 18.04 13.77
C ALA A 182 -29.01 16.75 13.39
N PRO A 183 -30.03 16.83 12.51
CA PRO A 183 -30.83 15.67 12.13
C PRO A 183 -30.12 14.78 11.09
N GLY A 184 -30.08 13.49 11.40
CA GLY A 184 -30.13 12.33 10.49
C GLY A 184 -29.38 12.40 9.15
N ALA A 185 -28.11 11.98 9.14
CA ALA A 185 -27.45 11.44 7.95
C ALA A 185 -27.39 9.90 8.06
N GLY A 186 -28.55 9.26 7.94
CA GLY A 186 -28.69 7.81 7.96
C GLY A 186 -28.48 7.20 6.58
N GLY A 187 -27.23 7.08 6.15
CA GLY A 187 -26.82 6.00 5.23
C GLY A 187 -26.26 4.84 6.06
N PRO A 188 -26.35 3.57 5.62
CA PRO A 188 -25.78 2.46 6.38
C PRO A 188 -24.27 2.66 6.49
N MET A 189 -23.81 3.07 7.68
CA MET A 189 -22.40 3.18 7.99
C MET A 189 -21.83 1.76 8.01
N ARG A 190 -20.99 1.43 7.02
CA ARG A 190 -20.29 0.15 7.01
C ARG A 190 -19.47 0.02 8.30
N PRO A 191 -19.49 -1.13 8.97
CA PRO A 191 -18.71 -1.33 10.18
C PRO A 191 -17.22 -1.14 9.86
N THR A 192 -16.51 -0.55 10.81
CA THR A 192 -15.05 -0.42 10.82
C THR A 192 -14.50 -1.34 11.91
N LEU A 193 -13.20 -1.63 11.91
CA LEU A 193 -12.59 -2.39 13.01
C LEU A 193 -12.85 -1.74 14.39
N LEU A 194 -12.87 -0.41 14.44
CA LEU A 194 -13.20 0.33 15.64
C LEU A 194 -14.66 0.14 16.06
N SER A 195 -15.61 0.30 15.14
CA SER A 195 -17.04 0.19 15.46
C SER A 195 -17.54 -1.25 15.65
N ALA A 196 -16.91 -2.23 15.00
CA ALA A 196 -17.28 -3.63 15.06
C ALA A 196 -16.66 -4.38 16.25
N PHE A 197 -15.42 -4.04 16.60
CA PHE A 197 -14.65 -4.79 17.60
C PHE A 197 -13.99 -3.91 18.67
N GLY A 198 -14.04 -2.58 18.56
CA GLY A 198 -13.32 -1.68 19.46
C GLY A 198 -11.81 -1.63 19.21
N ILE A 199 -11.33 -2.08 18.05
CA ILE A 199 -9.90 -2.03 17.68
C ILE A 199 -9.55 -0.61 17.22
N GLU A 200 -8.76 0.08 18.03
CA GLU A 200 -8.27 1.42 17.73
C GLU A 200 -7.09 1.40 16.76
N ARG A 201 -6.22 0.39 16.86
CA ARG A 201 -4.96 0.33 16.10
C ARG A 201 -4.46 -1.09 15.90
N ILE A 202 -3.69 -1.29 14.83
CA ILE A 202 -2.92 -2.53 14.61
C ILE A 202 -1.45 -2.19 14.47
N GLU A 203 -0.60 -2.98 15.13
CA GLU A 203 0.84 -2.80 15.15
C GLU A 203 1.55 -4.13 14.95
N SER A 204 2.78 -4.06 14.43
CA SER A 204 3.69 -5.20 14.48
C SER A 204 4.36 -5.20 15.85
N GLY A 205 4.10 -6.25 16.63
CA GLY A 205 4.78 -6.52 17.87
C GLY A 205 6.17 -7.15 17.68
N PRO A 206 6.85 -7.42 18.81
CA PRO A 206 8.07 -8.22 18.82
C PRO A 206 7.88 -9.55 18.10
N ASP A 207 8.96 -10.08 17.53
CA ASP A 207 8.99 -11.36 16.80
C ASP A 207 8.01 -11.45 15.61
N GLY A 208 7.49 -10.31 15.15
CA GLY A 208 6.53 -10.23 14.07
C GLY A 208 5.09 -10.54 14.47
N ALA A 209 4.80 -10.61 15.77
CA ALA A 209 3.44 -10.78 16.27
C ALA A 209 2.53 -9.64 15.78
N THR A 210 1.23 -9.90 15.64
CA THR A 210 0.26 -8.85 15.37
C THR A 210 -0.36 -8.40 16.67
N ARG A 211 -0.32 -7.11 16.96
CA ARG A 211 -0.94 -6.50 18.14
C ARG A 211 -2.16 -5.72 17.71
N LEU A 212 -3.31 -6.11 18.20
CA LEU A 212 -4.57 -5.41 18.02
C LEU A 212 -4.81 -4.59 19.30
N ILE A 213 -4.77 -3.27 19.20
CA ILE A 213 -4.93 -2.35 20.33
C ILE A 213 -6.40 -1.97 20.45
N PHE A 214 -6.97 -2.11 21.66
CA PHE A 214 -8.38 -1.86 21.94
C PHE A 214 -8.56 -0.70 22.93
N ALA A 215 -9.71 -0.02 22.82
CA ALA A 215 -10.13 0.99 23.81
C ALA A 215 -10.38 0.36 25.20
N THR A 216 -11.03 -0.81 25.19
CA THR A 216 -11.47 -1.60 26.35
C THR A 216 -11.19 -3.08 26.11
N GLN A 217 -11.43 -3.93 27.12
CA GLN A 217 -11.28 -5.36 26.94
C GLN A 217 -12.16 -5.87 25.78
N PRO A 218 -11.64 -6.72 24.87
CA PRO A 218 -12.41 -7.25 23.76
C PRO A 218 -13.56 -8.13 24.23
N ASP A 219 -14.61 -8.18 23.41
CA ASP A 219 -15.77 -9.03 23.64
C ASP A 219 -15.35 -10.52 23.78
N PRO A 220 -15.88 -11.27 24.76
CA PRO A 220 -15.53 -12.68 24.95
C PRO A 220 -15.94 -13.59 23.78
N THR A 221 -16.85 -13.14 22.91
CA THR A 221 -17.26 -13.85 21.70
C THR A 221 -16.30 -13.64 20.52
N LEU A 222 -15.28 -12.78 20.68
CA LEU A 222 -14.28 -12.50 19.66
C LEU A 222 -13.44 -13.74 19.36
N MET A 223 -13.58 -14.28 18.15
CA MET A 223 -12.77 -15.37 17.66
C MET A 223 -11.67 -14.83 16.74
N VAL A 224 -10.45 -15.37 16.91
CA VAL A 224 -9.31 -15.08 16.04
C VAL A 224 -8.82 -16.37 15.41
N ALA A 225 -8.80 -16.42 14.09
CA ALA A 225 -8.39 -17.58 13.31
C ALA A 225 -7.42 -17.19 12.18
N ASP A 226 -6.71 -18.15 11.60
CA ASP A 226 -5.89 -17.93 10.41
C ASP A 226 -6.72 -17.95 9.12
N GLN A 227 -6.05 -17.78 7.97
CA GLN A 227 -6.69 -17.85 6.65
C GLN A 227 -7.38 -19.18 6.33
N ARG A 228 -7.05 -20.27 7.03
CA ARG A 228 -7.63 -21.60 6.88
C ARG A 228 -8.76 -21.84 7.88
N GLY A 229 -9.00 -20.91 8.80
CA GLY A 229 -9.99 -21.02 9.86
C GLY A 229 -9.50 -21.72 11.12
N TYR A 230 -8.20 -22.01 11.24
CA TYR A 230 -7.65 -22.58 12.48
C TYR A 230 -7.58 -21.50 13.56
N PRO A 231 -8.04 -21.77 14.80
CA PRO A 231 -7.94 -20.80 15.89
C PRO A 231 -6.48 -20.45 16.19
N LEU A 232 -6.23 -19.18 16.51
CA LEU A 232 -4.89 -18.63 16.73
C LEU A 232 -4.55 -18.35 18.19
N ASP A 233 -5.43 -18.73 19.12
CA ASP A 233 -5.28 -18.61 20.58
C ASP A 233 -4.61 -17.29 21.03
N PRO A 234 -5.26 -16.14 20.77
CA PRO A 234 -4.67 -14.85 21.06
C PRO A 234 -4.55 -14.59 22.56
N VAL A 235 -3.51 -13.84 22.96
CA VAL A 235 -3.25 -13.50 24.37
C VAL A 235 -3.64 -12.06 24.64
N TRP A 236 -4.57 -11.84 25.58
CA TRP A 236 -4.94 -10.50 26.04
C TRP A 236 -3.93 -9.97 27.07
N LEU A 237 -3.31 -8.83 26.78
CA LEU A 237 -2.42 -8.11 27.67
C LEU A 237 -3.13 -6.87 28.22
N ALA A 238 -3.73 -7.00 29.40
CA ALA A 238 -4.56 -5.95 30.01
C ALA A 238 -3.82 -4.62 30.24
N SER A 239 -2.55 -4.67 30.64
CA SER A 239 -1.70 -3.47 30.85
C SER A 239 -1.45 -2.67 29.57
N GLU A 240 -1.51 -3.33 28.42
CA GLU A 240 -1.22 -2.75 27.10
C GLU A 240 -2.49 -2.56 26.27
N LYS A 241 -3.64 -2.99 26.80
CA LYS A 241 -4.92 -3.10 26.10
C LYS A 241 -4.77 -3.75 24.71
N ALA A 242 -3.93 -4.77 24.63
CA ALA A 242 -3.52 -5.37 23.38
C ALA A 242 -3.89 -6.85 23.35
N LEU A 243 -4.56 -7.26 22.27
CA LEU A 243 -4.71 -8.66 21.92
C LEU A 243 -3.55 -9.06 21.00
N VAL A 244 -2.68 -9.94 21.49
CA VAL A 244 -1.48 -10.38 20.79
C VAL A 244 -1.76 -11.68 20.06
N VAL A 245 -1.56 -11.66 18.75
CA VAL A 245 -1.73 -12.79 17.86
C VAL A 245 -0.35 -13.21 17.34
N ARG A 246 -0.09 -14.51 17.32
CA ARG A 246 1.16 -15.05 16.76
C ARG A 246 1.38 -14.60 15.31
N PRO A 247 2.63 -14.54 14.81
CA PRO A 247 2.93 -14.06 13.46
C PRO A 247 2.20 -14.86 12.38
N VAL A 248 1.29 -14.20 11.65
CA VAL A 248 0.58 -14.75 10.50
C VAL A 248 0.43 -13.69 9.41
N ASP A 249 0.43 -14.10 8.15
CA ASP A 249 0.24 -13.18 7.02
C ASP A 249 -1.21 -12.70 6.89
N ARG A 250 -2.16 -13.53 7.36
CA ARG A 250 -3.58 -13.22 7.37
C ARG A 250 -4.22 -13.80 8.61
N LEU A 251 -5.03 -13.00 9.27
CA LEU A 251 -5.89 -13.42 10.36
C LEU A 251 -7.34 -13.00 10.08
N ARG A 252 -8.27 -13.78 10.61
CA ARG A 252 -9.68 -13.49 10.62
C ARG A 252 -10.11 -13.18 12.04
N ILE A 253 -10.84 -12.10 12.21
CA ILE A 253 -11.50 -11.71 13.45
C ILE A 253 -12.99 -11.86 13.23
N THR A 254 -13.70 -12.50 14.14
CA THR A 254 -15.14 -12.74 13.99
C THR A 254 -15.86 -12.61 15.31
N THR A 255 -16.99 -11.92 15.30
CA THR A 255 -18.05 -11.92 16.31
C THR A 255 -19.33 -12.47 15.66
N PRO A 256 -20.43 -12.67 16.41
CA PRO A 256 -21.70 -13.08 15.81
C PRO A 256 -22.23 -12.11 14.72
N GLU A 257 -21.84 -10.84 14.80
CA GLU A 257 -22.36 -9.78 13.92
C GLU A 257 -21.39 -9.41 12.78
N PHE A 258 -20.08 -9.53 13.01
CA PHE A 258 -19.07 -9.02 12.07
C PHE A 258 -17.96 -10.04 11.83
N SER A 259 -17.48 -10.12 10.59
CA SER A 259 -16.28 -10.86 10.23
C SER A 259 -15.32 -9.96 9.47
N PHE A 260 -14.06 -9.91 9.88
CA PHE A 260 -13.03 -9.13 9.21
C PHE A 260 -11.80 -10.00 8.92
N GLU A 261 -11.20 -9.78 7.77
CA GLU A 261 -9.91 -10.33 7.38
C GLU A 261 -8.85 -9.23 7.47
N ILE A 262 -7.77 -9.49 8.21
CA ILE A 262 -6.63 -8.60 8.36
C ILE A 262 -5.41 -9.25 7.72
N ALA A 263 -4.84 -8.58 6.72
CA ALA A 263 -3.61 -8.98 6.06
C ALA A 263 -2.42 -8.19 6.60
N ARG A 264 -1.37 -8.90 7.00
CA ARG A 264 -0.06 -8.37 7.39
C ARG A 264 0.85 -8.41 6.16
N VAL A 265 1.38 -7.25 5.77
CA VAL A 265 2.22 -7.11 4.58
C VAL A 265 3.56 -6.50 4.98
N SER A 266 4.61 -7.31 4.84
CA SER A 266 5.98 -6.82 4.96
C SER A 266 6.36 -6.05 3.70
N GLY A 267 6.94 -4.87 3.89
CA GLY A 267 7.40 -4.00 2.82
C GLY A 267 8.69 -3.29 3.21
N ILE A 268 9.13 -2.42 2.31
CA ILE A 268 10.31 -1.59 2.49
C ILE A 268 9.89 -0.14 2.28
N VAL A 269 10.39 0.74 3.15
CA VAL A 269 10.29 2.18 2.98
C VAL A 269 11.69 2.79 2.98
N TYR A 270 11.88 3.83 2.17
CA TYR A 270 13.08 4.64 2.20
C TYR A 270 12.80 5.91 2.99
N ARG A 271 13.64 6.17 3.99
CA ARG A 271 13.61 7.38 4.80
C ARG A 271 14.73 8.31 4.34
N TYR A 272 14.37 9.52 3.97
CA TYR A 272 15.28 10.58 3.54
C TYR A 272 14.56 11.93 3.66
N ASP A 273 15.32 13.03 3.65
CA ASP A 273 14.74 14.37 3.62
C ASP A 273 14.30 14.72 2.18
N PRO A 274 12.98 14.88 1.91
CA PRO A 274 12.49 15.15 0.57
C PRO A 274 12.84 16.56 0.06
N THR A 275 13.28 17.48 0.92
CA THR A 275 13.66 18.84 0.53
C THR A 275 15.02 18.91 -0.18
N LEU A 276 15.79 17.82 -0.14
CA LEU A 276 17.14 17.72 -0.71
C LEU A 276 17.15 17.32 -2.20
N GLY A 277 16.05 17.57 -2.93
CA GLY A 277 15.93 17.33 -4.37
C GLY A 277 15.84 15.85 -4.78
N LEU A 278 15.74 14.94 -3.81
CA LEU A 278 15.47 13.52 -4.02
C LEU A 278 13.96 13.28 -3.96
N LYS A 279 13.40 12.81 -5.07
CA LYS A 279 11.95 12.65 -5.24
C LYS A 279 11.44 11.30 -4.79
N LYS A 280 12.14 10.23 -5.18
CA LYS A 280 11.71 8.84 -4.92
C LYS A 280 12.92 7.92 -4.87
N VAL A 281 12.84 6.93 -4.00
CA VAL A 281 13.76 5.80 -3.95
C VAL A 281 12.95 4.51 -3.92
N PHE A 282 13.33 3.53 -4.74
CA PHE A 282 12.66 2.24 -4.80
C PHE A 282 13.60 1.14 -5.31
N ASP A 283 13.28 -0.11 -4.97
CA ASP A 283 13.97 -1.28 -5.50
C ASP A 283 13.27 -1.79 -6.76
N ASP A 284 14.04 -2.17 -7.77
CA ASP A 284 13.58 -2.95 -8.91
C ASP A 284 14.69 -3.92 -9.36
N ARG A 285 14.34 -5.21 -9.52
CA ARG A 285 15.23 -6.28 -10.00
C ARG A 285 16.62 -6.28 -9.34
N GLY A 286 16.66 -6.20 -8.01
CA GLY A 286 17.89 -6.22 -7.22
C GLY A 286 18.78 -4.97 -7.37
N SER A 287 18.23 -3.87 -7.87
CA SER A 287 18.89 -2.56 -7.94
C SER A 287 18.04 -1.52 -7.24
N THR A 288 18.66 -0.61 -6.50
CA THR A 288 17.97 0.56 -5.96
C THR A 288 18.04 1.73 -6.95
N TYR A 289 16.90 2.35 -7.22
CA TYR A 289 16.76 3.48 -8.11
C TYR A 289 16.48 4.74 -7.30
N PHE A 290 17.15 5.82 -7.67
CA PHE A 290 16.99 7.15 -7.12
C PHE A 290 16.49 8.05 -8.25
N SER A 291 15.37 8.74 -8.02
CA SER A 291 14.87 9.76 -8.93
C SER A 291 14.97 11.12 -8.25
N PHE A 292 15.41 12.12 -9.00
CA PHE A 292 15.59 13.49 -8.54
C PHE A 292 14.59 14.41 -9.22
N ASP A 293 14.31 15.57 -8.64
CA ASP A 293 13.40 16.55 -9.24
C ASP A 293 13.95 17.12 -10.55
N HIS A 294 15.26 17.31 -10.61
CA HIS A 294 16.00 17.71 -11.80
C HIS A 294 17.22 16.83 -12.00
N ALA A 295 17.77 16.82 -13.22
CA ALA A 295 19.02 16.10 -13.48
C ALA A 295 20.16 16.77 -12.71
N PRO A 296 20.77 16.10 -11.71
CA PRO A 296 21.78 16.74 -10.89
C PRO A 296 23.06 16.97 -11.66
N ARG A 297 23.79 18.05 -11.37
CA ARG A 297 25.07 18.34 -12.04
C ARG A 297 26.13 17.37 -11.53
N ARG A 298 26.27 17.26 -10.22
CA ARG A 298 27.16 16.33 -9.51
C ARG A 298 26.34 15.38 -8.65
N LEU A 299 26.53 14.09 -8.89
CA LEU A 299 25.89 13.04 -8.12
C LEU A 299 26.89 11.94 -7.81
N LYS A 300 26.99 11.60 -6.53
CA LYS A 300 27.69 10.41 -6.05
C LYS A 300 26.78 9.69 -5.06
N ILE A 301 26.59 8.39 -5.26
CA ILE A 301 25.84 7.54 -4.34
C ILE A 301 26.72 6.37 -3.96
N THR A 302 26.90 6.17 -2.65
CA THR A 302 27.71 5.07 -2.09
C THR A 302 26.92 4.33 -1.00
N ASP A 303 27.34 3.09 -0.72
CA ASP A 303 26.90 2.38 0.49
C ASP A 303 27.60 2.93 1.75
N GLU A 304 27.26 2.35 2.91
CA GLU A 304 27.87 2.65 4.21
C GLU A 304 29.39 2.44 4.26
N HIS A 305 29.96 1.69 3.31
CA HIS A 305 31.38 1.44 3.16
C HIS A 305 32.05 2.35 2.12
N GLY A 306 31.34 3.36 1.62
CA GLY A 306 31.86 4.27 0.59
C GLY A 306 31.94 3.64 -0.80
N ARG A 307 31.34 2.47 -1.02
CA ARG A 307 31.34 1.79 -2.32
C ARG A 307 30.12 2.20 -3.13
N GLY A 308 30.36 2.81 -4.28
CA GLY A 308 29.33 3.19 -5.24
C GLY A 308 29.55 2.50 -6.57
N ARG A 309 28.59 1.69 -7.03
CA ARG A 309 28.56 1.20 -8.41
C ARG A 309 27.19 1.44 -8.98
N GLY A 310 27.07 2.35 -9.92
CA GLY A 310 25.81 2.69 -10.53
C GLY A 310 25.96 3.50 -11.80
N SER A 311 24.84 3.80 -12.42
CA SER A 311 24.76 4.54 -13.67
C SER A 311 23.67 5.59 -13.60
N ARG A 312 23.97 6.80 -14.07
CA ARG A 312 23.02 7.90 -14.17
C ARG A 312 22.42 7.98 -15.58
N ARG A 313 21.12 8.25 -15.68
CA ARG A 313 20.42 8.60 -16.92
C ARG A 313 19.42 9.72 -16.64
N GLY A 314 19.75 10.94 -17.05
CA GLY A 314 18.94 12.13 -16.74
C GLY A 314 18.78 12.35 -15.23
N ALA A 315 17.52 12.51 -14.79
CA ALA A 315 17.15 12.65 -13.38
C ALA A 315 17.04 11.31 -12.62
N TYR A 316 17.55 10.21 -13.18
CA TYR A 316 17.54 8.90 -12.55
C TYR A 316 18.96 8.38 -12.33
N TYR A 317 19.17 7.72 -11.21
CA TYR A 317 20.38 6.96 -10.92
C TYR A 317 20.01 5.54 -10.51
N ARG A 318 20.65 4.56 -11.14
CA ARG A 318 20.55 3.15 -10.78
C ARG A 318 21.78 2.76 -9.98
N TYR A 319 21.61 2.42 -8.71
CA TYR A 319 22.62 1.75 -7.90
C TYR A 319 22.52 0.24 -8.13
N ARG A 320 23.65 -0.43 -8.37
CA ARG A 320 23.69 -1.88 -8.57
C ARG A 320 23.72 -2.58 -7.22
N GLY A 321 22.61 -3.23 -6.88
CA GLY A 321 22.40 -3.87 -5.58
C GLY A 321 21.40 -3.13 -4.71
N THR A 322 21.15 -3.71 -3.54
CA THR A 322 20.33 -3.15 -2.45
C THR A 322 21.17 -3.05 -1.18
N ARG A 323 20.99 -1.98 -0.41
CA ARG A 323 21.69 -1.70 0.85
C ARG A 323 20.71 -1.13 1.86
N ASP A 324 21.05 -1.28 3.13
CA ASP A 324 20.26 -0.76 4.23
C ASP A 324 20.45 0.75 4.40
N ARG A 325 21.61 1.28 3.98
CA ARG A 325 21.90 2.71 3.98
C ARG A 325 22.63 3.11 2.71
N TYR A 326 22.31 4.32 2.24
CA TYR A 326 23.03 4.99 1.18
C TYR A 326 23.47 6.37 1.64
N VAL A 327 24.67 6.76 1.24
CA VAL A 327 25.17 8.13 1.35
C VAL A 327 25.06 8.76 -0.03
N VAL A 328 24.24 9.80 -0.13
CA VAL A 328 23.98 10.53 -1.37
C VAL A 328 24.64 11.90 -1.27
N THR A 329 25.59 12.19 -2.17
CA THR A 329 26.14 13.52 -2.36
C THR A 329 25.55 14.12 -3.65
N LEU A 330 24.69 15.12 -3.47
CA LEU A 330 23.96 15.84 -4.52
C LEU A 330 24.44 17.30 -4.57
N ASP A 331 25.07 17.70 -5.67
CA ASP A 331 25.51 19.08 -5.91
C ASP A 331 26.32 19.74 -4.75
N GLY A 332 27.02 18.91 -3.97
CA GLY A 332 27.84 19.33 -2.82
C GLY A 332 27.20 19.03 -1.46
N THR A 333 25.89 18.84 -1.41
CA THR A 333 25.17 18.46 -0.19
C THR A 333 25.20 16.95 -0.01
N THR A 334 25.56 16.47 1.18
CA THR A 334 25.59 15.03 1.50
C THR A 334 24.53 14.70 2.54
N PHE A 335 23.76 13.64 2.29
CA PHE A 335 22.70 13.18 3.18
C PHE A 335 22.50 11.67 3.08
N ASP A 336 21.80 11.11 4.07
CA ASP A 336 21.53 9.69 4.17
C ASP A 336 20.16 9.31 3.61
N VAL A 337 20.11 8.14 3.00
CA VAL A 337 18.88 7.45 2.63
C VAL A 337 18.89 6.08 3.30
N THR A 338 17.94 5.85 4.19
CA THR A 338 17.84 4.61 4.98
C THR A 338 16.72 3.74 4.46
N ARG A 339 17.03 2.50 4.14
CA ARG A 339 16.08 1.46 3.74
C ARG A 339 15.61 0.72 4.98
N ALA A 340 14.36 0.93 5.38
CA ALA A 340 13.79 0.31 6.57
C ALA A 340 12.71 -0.71 6.20
N PRO A 341 12.70 -1.90 6.82
CA PRO A 341 11.53 -2.77 6.77
C PRO A 341 10.36 -2.07 7.44
N VAL A 342 9.17 -2.24 6.87
CA VAL A 342 7.91 -1.74 7.41
C VAL A 342 6.87 -2.83 7.29
N VAL A 343 6.03 -2.96 8.30
CA VAL A 343 4.88 -3.85 8.28
C VAL A 343 3.63 -3.00 8.16
N ARG A 344 2.77 -3.33 7.20
CA ARG A 344 1.47 -2.68 7.00
C ARG A 344 0.36 -3.68 7.26
N PHE A 345 -0.77 -3.18 7.73
CA PHE A 345 -1.96 -3.98 7.98
C PHE A 345 -3.11 -3.46 7.12
N TYR A 346 -3.83 -4.40 6.49
CA TYR A 346 -4.99 -4.11 5.66
C TYR A 346 -6.16 -4.90 6.20
N ALA A 347 -7.26 -4.25 6.53
CA ALA A 347 -8.45 -4.91 7.04
C ALA A 347 -9.58 -4.83 6.02
N ARG A 348 -10.43 -5.85 5.96
CA ARG A 348 -11.67 -5.81 5.18
C ARG A 348 -12.76 -6.61 5.86
N GLU A 349 -13.99 -6.16 5.71
CA GLU A 349 -15.17 -6.91 6.14
C GLU A 349 -15.37 -8.12 5.20
N ARG A 350 -15.80 -9.24 5.78
CA ARG A 350 -16.33 -10.40 5.07
C ARG A 350 -17.83 -10.48 5.34
N SER A 351 -18.59 -10.41 4.25
CA SER A 351 -20.01 -10.78 4.20
C SER A 351 -20.22 -12.27 4.43
#